data_AF-A0A7Y2HZ16-F1
#
_entry.id   AF-A0A7Y2HZ16-F1
#
_cell.length_a   1.000
_cell.length_b   1.000
_cell.length_c   1.000
_cell.angle_alpha   90.00
_cell.angle_beta   90.00
_cell.angle_gamma   90.00
#
_symmetry.space_group_name_H-M   'P 1'
#
loop_
_entity.id
_entity.type
_entity.pdbx_description
1 polymer ?
#
loop_
_entity_poly.entity_id
_entity_poly.type
_entity_poly.pdbx_seq_one_letter_code
_entity_poly.pdbx_strand_id
1 'polypeptide(L)'
;PKDVTDDIDGKRRFVDDPDTGNAGVGAPPVDMGAHEYQTCPTDIDRDDMVGFGDLLAILAAWGPYEPCPPGIPGDIDHDCEIGFGDLLSVLAAWGRCE
;
A
#
# COMPACT_ATOMS: atom_id res chain seq x y z
N PRO A 1 -13.15 21.85 -0.33
CA PRO A 1 -13.35 22.28 -1.74
C PRO A 1 -12.41 21.49 -2.64
N LYS A 2 -12.86 21.09 -3.82
CA LYS A 2 -12.09 20.30 -4.80
C LYS A 2 -10.76 20.93 -5.25
N ASP A 3 -10.55 22.21 -4.96
CA ASP A 3 -9.36 22.98 -5.33
C ASP A 3 -8.41 23.23 -4.14
N VAL A 4 -8.63 22.59 -2.99
CA VAL A 4 -7.75 22.68 -1.81
C VAL A 4 -6.79 21.50 -1.84
N THR A 5 -5.59 21.74 -2.36
CA THR A 5 -4.53 20.73 -2.55
C THR A 5 -3.72 20.45 -1.30
N ASP A 6 -3.81 21.31 -0.28
CA ASP A 6 -2.96 21.27 0.92
C ASP A 6 -3.82 21.35 2.19
N ASP A 7 -3.35 20.71 3.27
CA ASP A 7 -3.97 20.76 4.60
C ASP A 7 -3.66 22.09 5.32
N ILE A 8 -4.14 22.22 6.57
CA ILE A 8 -3.95 23.44 7.37
C ILE A 8 -2.48 23.67 7.78
N ASP A 9 -1.66 22.62 7.73
CA ASP A 9 -0.23 22.65 8.01
C ASP A 9 0.62 22.79 6.73
N GLY A 10 -0.02 22.93 5.56
CA GLY A 10 0.63 23.13 4.26
C GLY A 10 1.19 21.86 3.63
N LYS A 11 0.77 20.67 4.07
CA LYS A 11 1.11 19.40 3.42
C LYS A 11 0.09 19.08 2.34
N ARG A 12 0.52 18.51 1.21
CA ARG A 12 -0.41 18.05 0.17
C ARG A 12 -1.42 17.06 0.76
N ARG A 13 -2.71 17.28 0.50
CA ARG A 13 -3.76 16.29 0.79
C ARG A 13 -3.48 15.03 -0.05
N PHE A 14 -3.56 13.86 0.58
CA PHE A 14 -3.40 12.56 -0.07
C PHE A 14 -4.49 12.36 -1.15
N VAL A 15 -4.22 11.47 -2.11
CA VAL A 15 -5.12 11.17 -3.24
C VAL A 15 -6.51 10.77 -2.72
N ASP A 16 -7.55 11.44 -3.22
CA ASP A 16 -8.96 11.13 -2.92
C ASP A 16 -9.30 9.74 -3.47
N ASP A 17 -9.65 8.80 -2.60
CA ASP A 17 -10.16 7.48 -3.00
C ASP A 17 -11.66 7.60 -3.30
N PRO A 18 -12.09 7.54 -4.57
CA PRO A 18 -13.48 7.76 -4.94
C PRO A 18 -14.44 6.66 -4.47
N ASP A 19 -13.92 5.51 -4.03
CA ASP A 19 -14.72 4.34 -3.64
C ASP A 19 -14.98 4.28 -2.12
N THR A 20 -14.30 5.13 -1.33
CA THR A 20 -14.50 5.21 0.12
C THR A 20 -15.45 6.35 0.50
N GLY A 21 -16.48 6.03 1.29
CA GLY A 21 -17.46 7.02 1.74
C GLY A 21 -16.88 7.95 2.81
N ASN A 22 -16.98 9.27 2.60
CA ASN A 22 -16.54 10.29 3.54
C ASN A 22 -17.13 10.07 4.96
N ALA A 23 -16.31 9.63 5.91
CA ALA A 23 -16.71 9.30 7.28
C ALA A 23 -16.65 10.49 8.26
N GLY A 24 -16.28 11.69 7.79
CA GLY A 24 -16.11 12.87 8.64
C GLY A 24 -17.41 13.40 9.28
N VAL A 25 -17.32 13.87 10.53
CA VAL A 25 -18.42 14.58 11.22
C VAL A 25 -18.26 16.09 11.01
N GLY A 26 -19.20 16.73 10.29
CA GLY A 26 -19.19 18.18 10.02
C GLY A 26 -19.90 18.53 8.70
N ALA A 27 -20.15 19.81 8.42
CA ALA A 27 -20.76 20.27 7.15
C ALA A 27 -19.89 21.38 6.51
N PRO A 28 -19.28 21.14 5.33
CA PRO A 28 -19.21 19.85 4.64
C PRO A 28 -18.38 18.85 5.46
N PRO A 29 -18.73 17.55 5.46
CA PRO A 29 -17.90 16.53 6.10
C PRO A 29 -16.55 16.58 5.41
N VAL A 30 -15.55 17.06 6.14
CA VAL A 30 -14.17 17.04 5.66
C VAL A 30 -13.70 15.61 5.82
N ASP A 31 -13.34 14.99 4.71
CA ASP A 31 -12.58 13.77 4.74
C ASP A 31 -11.24 14.04 5.45
N MET A 32 -11.15 13.56 6.68
CA MET A 32 -9.93 13.50 7.49
C MET A 32 -9.35 12.07 7.47
N GLY A 33 -9.87 11.21 6.59
CA GLY A 33 -9.70 9.78 6.59
C GLY A 33 -9.50 9.19 5.20
N ALA A 34 -8.61 9.77 4.41
CA ALA A 34 -7.76 8.99 3.51
C ALA A 34 -6.56 8.41 4.30
N HIS A 35 -6.80 7.88 5.51
CA HIS A 35 -5.75 7.21 6.30
C HIS A 35 -5.57 5.74 5.89
N GLU A 36 -6.45 5.18 5.05
CA GLU A 36 -6.58 3.72 4.89
C GLU A 36 -6.30 3.21 3.46
N TYR A 37 -5.67 4.01 2.59
CA TYR A 37 -5.16 3.47 1.32
C TYR A 37 -3.75 3.99 1.02
N GLN A 38 -2.81 3.61 1.86
CA GLN A 38 -1.41 3.63 1.46
C GLN A 38 -1.16 2.33 0.71
N THR A 39 -1.07 2.43 -0.62
CA THR A 39 -0.62 1.29 -1.42
C THR A 39 0.80 0.96 -0.97
N CYS A 40 0.92 -0.07 -0.14
CA CYS A 40 2.16 -0.70 0.24
C CYS A 40 2.29 -2.00 -0.54
N PRO A 41 3.02 -2.01 -1.65
CA PRO A 41 3.26 -3.26 -2.39
C PRO A 41 3.90 -4.34 -1.52
N THR A 42 4.59 -3.93 -0.46
CA THR A 42 5.29 -4.80 0.51
C THR A 42 4.42 -5.27 1.67
N ASP A 43 3.21 -4.73 1.85
CA ASP A 43 2.19 -5.27 2.77
C ASP A 43 1.30 -6.25 1.99
N ILE A 44 1.78 -7.48 1.93
CA ILE A 44 1.25 -8.57 1.11
C ILE A 44 0.06 -9.22 1.82
N ASP A 45 0.08 -9.30 3.16
CA ASP A 45 -0.99 -9.90 3.94
C ASP A 45 -2.11 -8.92 4.37
N ARG A 46 -1.90 -7.63 4.12
CA ARG A 46 -2.87 -6.53 4.27
C ARG A 46 -3.25 -6.29 5.72
N ASP A 47 -2.26 -6.28 6.60
CA ASP A 47 -2.43 -5.99 8.02
C ASP A 47 -1.98 -4.57 8.43
N ASP A 48 -1.71 -3.70 7.43
CA ASP A 48 -1.20 -2.33 7.55
C ASP A 48 0.24 -2.25 8.10
N MET A 49 0.96 -3.38 8.15
CA MET A 49 2.33 -3.47 8.65
C MET A 49 3.20 -4.34 7.75
N VAL A 50 4.27 -3.75 7.20
CA VAL A 50 5.34 -4.53 6.57
C VAL A 50 6.17 -5.21 7.65
N GLY A 51 6.01 -6.52 7.77
CA GLY A 51 6.61 -7.29 8.85
C GLY A 51 6.84 -8.77 8.54
N PHE A 52 6.75 -9.58 9.59
CA PHE A 52 7.06 -11.00 9.50
C PHE A 52 5.99 -11.76 8.70
N GLY A 53 4.74 -11.27 8.69
CA GLY A 53 3.66 -11.82 7.87
C GLY A 53 3.99 -11.77 6.38
N ASP A 54 4.42 -10.61 5.89
CA ASP A 54 4.83 -10.42 4.49
C ASP A 54 6.05 -11.23 4.11
N LEU A 55 7.03 -11.34 5.02
CA LEU A 55 8.20 -12.17 4.81
C LEU A 55 7.79 -13.65 4.61
N LEU A 56 6.87 -14.15 5.44
CA LEU A 56 6.32 -15.49 5.26
C LEU A 56 5.54 -15.62 3.95
N ALA A 57 4.83 -14.58 3.53
CA ALA A 57 4.12 -14.58 2.24
C ALA A 57 5.09 -14.73 1.05
N ILE A 58 6.20 -13.98 1.04
CA ILE A 58 7.28 -14.13 0.04
C ILE A 58 7.86 -15.55 0.05
N LEU A 59 8.23 -16.06 1.23
CA LEU A 59 8.82 -17.39 1.34
C LEU A 59 7.84 -18.51 0.93
N ALA A 60 6.54 -18.32 1.14
CA ALA A 60 5.52 -19.29 0.77
C ALA A 60 5.26 -19.32 -0.75
N ALA A 61 5.47 -18.21 -1.45
CA ALA A 61 5.23 -18.06 -2.88
C ALA A 61 6.50 -18.10 -3.74
N TRP A 62 7.65 -18.46 -3.14
CA TRP A 62 8.97 -18.39 -3.75
C TRP A 62 9.09 -19.11 -5.10
N GLY A 63 9.65 -18.42 -6.08
CA GLY A 63 9.98 -18.95 -7.40
C GLY A 63 9.33 -18.19 -8.56
N PRO A 64 9.53 -18.68 -9.79
CA PRO A 64 9.00 -18.04 -10.99
C PRO A 64 7.48 -18.20 -11.09
N TYR A 65 6.82 -17.21 -11.68
CA TYR A 65 5.38 -17.23 -11.95
C TYR A 65 5.11 -17.28 -13.47
N GLU A 66 4.57 -18.40 -13.94
CA GLU A 66 4.25 -18.60 -15.37
C GLU A 66 2.81 -19.12 -15.57
N PRO A 67 1.99 -18.47 -16.42
CA PRO A 67 2.24 -17.18 -17.09
C PRO A 67 2.35 -16.06 -16.06
N CYS A 68 3.01 -14.94 -16.39
CA CYS A 68 3.17 -13.78 -15.51
C CYS A 68 2.02 -12.78 -15.69
N PRO A 69 0.90 -12.89 -14.95
CA PRO A 69 -0.14 -11.86 -14.96
C PRO A 69 0.37 -10.59 -14.27
N PRO A 70 -0.21 -9.42 -14.58
CA PRO A 70 0.05 -8.22 -13.81
C PRO A 70 -0.48 -8.35 -12.37
N GLY A 71 0.26 -7.81 -11.40
CA GLY A 71 -0.19 -7.71 -10.01
C GLY A 71 -0.12 -9.02 -9.22
N ILE A 72 0.92 -9.83 -9.45
CA ILE A 72 1.19 -11.03 -8.64
C ILE A 72 1.53 -10.57 -7.22
N PRO A 73 0.78 -11.01 -6.19
CA PRO A 73 1.13 -10.69 -4.81
C PRO A 73 2.52 -11.23 -4.46
N GLY A 74 3.40 -10.35 -4.01
CA GLY A 74 4.78 -10.68 -3.66
C GLY A 74 5.82 -10.54 -4.78
N ASP A 75 5.41 -10.27 -6.02
CA ASP A 75 6.29 -9.82 -7.11
C ASP A 75 6.26 -8.28 -7.11
N ILE A 76 7.11 -7.68 -6.27
CA ILE A 76 7.14 -6.26 -5.95
C ILE A 76 7.94 -5.48 -6.99
N ASP A 77 8.99 -6.09 -7.57
CA ASP A 77 9.80 -5.46 -8.61
C ASP A 77 9.34 -5.77 -10.05
N HIS A 78 8.30 -6.60 -10.18
CA HIS A 78 7.58 -6.94 -11.41
C HIS A 78 8.47 -7.67 -12.42
N ASP A 79 9.37 -8.53 -11.95
CA ASP A 79 10.29 -9.31 -12.77
C ASP A 79 9.77 -10.72 -13.11
N CYS A 80 8.54 -11.06 -12.66
CA CYS A 80 7.88 -12.35 -12.82
C CYS A 80 8.47 -13.49 -11.98
N GLU A 81 9.30 -13.18 -10.99
CA GLU A 81 9.83 -14.10 -9.99
C GLU A 81 9.53 -13.55 -8.59
N ILE A 82 9.03 -14.39 -7.69
CA ILE A 82 8.98 -14.05 -6.27
C ILE A 82 10.27 -14.56 -5.65
N GLY A 83 11.23 -13.67 -5.42
CA GLY A 83 12.59 -14.05 -5.10
C GLY A 83 13.30 -13.10 -4.16
N PHE A 84 14.62 -13.02 -4.35
CA PHE A 84 15.47 -12.20 -3.48
C PHE A 84 15.23 -10.70 -3.66
N GLY A 85 14.85 -10.24 -4.85
CA GLY A 85 14.50 -8.84 -5.11
C GLY A 85 13.33 -8.37 -4.24
N ASP A 86 12.27 -9.17 -4.23
CA ASP A 86 11.06 -8.92 -3.44
C ASP A 86 11.31 -9.01 -1.95
N LEU A 87 12.07 -10.03 -1.52
CA LEU A 87 12.46 -10.18 -0.13
C LEU A 87 13.21 -8.94 0.38
N LEU A 88 14.15 -8.41 -0.41
CA LEU A 88 14.87 -7.19 -0.04
C LEU A 88 13.95 -5.97 -0.01
N SER A 89 12.94 -5.93 -0.87
CA SER A 89 11.93 -4.86 -0.86
C SER A 89 11.10 -4.87 0.43
N VAL A 90 10.65 -6.04 0.90
CA VAL A 90 9.96 -6.20 2.20
C VAL A 90 10.86 -5.75 3.36
N LEU A 91 12.12 -6.18 3.37
CA LEU A 91 13.06 -5.78 4.43
C LEU A 91 13.39 -4.28 4.41
N ALA A 92 13.41 -3.66 3.23
CA ALA A 92 13.68 -2.23 3.08
C ALA A 92 12.52 -1.34 3.53
N ALA A 93 11.28 -1.86 3.46
CA ALA A 93 10.06 -1.15 3.83
C ALA A 93 9.53 -1.51 5.22
N TRP A 94 10.34 -2.15 6.07
CA TRP A 94 9.90 -2.70 7.35
C TRP A 94 9.27 -1.65 8.28
N GLY A 95 8.10 -1.97 8.84
CA GLY A 95 7.36 -1.08 9.72
C GLY A 95 5.96 -0.78 9.19
N ARG A 96 5.40 0.36 9.57
CA ARG A 96 4.10 0.79 9.08
C ARG A 96 4.20 1.22 7.63
N CYS A 97 3.12 1.00 6.91
CA CYS A 97 2.82 1.74 5.70
C CYS A 97 2.68 3.23 6.05
N GLU A 98 3.50 4.07 5.41
CA GLU A 98 3.54 5.54 5.55
C GLU A 98 3.70 6.25 4.20
#